data_AF-A0A5K1F2W7-F1
#
_entry.id   AF-A0A5K1F2W7-F1
#
_cell.length_a   1.000
_cell.length_b   1.000
_cell.length_c   1.000
_cell.angle_alpha   90.00
_cell.angle_beta   90.00
_cell.angle_gamma   90.00
#
_symmetry.space_group_name_H-M   'P 1'
#
loop_
_entity.id
_entity.type
_entity.pdbx_description
1 polymer ?
#
loop_
_entity_poly.entity_id
_entity_poly.type
_entity_poly.pdbx_seq_one_letter_code
_entity_poly.pdbx_strand_id
1 'polypeptide(L)' 'GTINNETLGYFIGRTYLFLTSLGINKDRLRFRQHLPNEMAHYAADCWDAEIECSYGWIECVGIADRSAYDLHAHT' A
#
# COMPACT_ATOMS: atom_id res chain seq x y z
N GLY A 1 -15.28 6.88 0.58
CA GLY A 1 -14.81 6.05 1.71
C GLY A 1 -13.34 6.34 1.93
N THR A 2 -12.72 5.77 2.96
CA THR A 2 -11.28 5.97 3.24
C THR A 2 -10.38 5.37 2.15
N ILE A 3 -10.78 4.26 1.53
CA ILE A 3 -10.10 3.63 0.39
C ILE A 3 -10.79 4.07 -0.91
N ASN A 4 -10.01 4.49 -1.92
CA ASN A 4 -10.51 5.16 -3.11
C ASN A 4 -11.43 4.29 -4.00
N ASN A 5 -11.09 3.01 -4.21
CA ASN A 5 -11.86 2.11 -5.06
C ASN A 5 -11.80 0.64 -4.60
N GLU A 6 -12.70 -0.19 -5.13
CA GLU A 6 -12.82 -1.61 -4.77
C GLU A 6 -11.57 -2.43 -5.14
N THR A 7 -10.92 -2.11 -6.26
CA THR A 7 -9.68 -2.78 -6.69
C THR A 7 -8.58 -2.57 -5.66
N LEU A 8 -8.40 -1.33 -5.20
CA LEU A 8 -7.42 -0.99 -4.17
C LEU A 8 -7.74 -1.70 -2.84
N GLY A 9 -9.01 -1.69 -2.42
CA GLY A 9 -9.47 -2.40 -1.24
C GLY A 9 -9.25 -3.92 -1.34
N TYR A 10 -9.48 -4.51 -2.51
CA TYR A 10 -9.25 -5.92 -2.77
C TYR A 10 -7.77 -6.27 -2.60
N PHE A 11 -6.86 -5.49 -3.19
CA PHE A 11 -5.42 -5.75 -3.07
C PHE A 11 -4.90 -5.49 -1.64
N ILE A 12 -5.39 -4.49 -0.93
CA ILE A 12 -5.10 -4.30 0.51
C ILE A 12 -5.50 -5.57 1.29
N GLY A 13 -6.72 -6.07 1.08
CA GLY A 13 -7.21 -7.29 1.74
C GLY A 13 -6.41 -8.54 1.36
N ARG A 14 -6.05 -8.71 0.09
CA ARG A 14 -5.20 -9.83 -0.37
C ARG A 14 -3.80 -9.78 0.22
N THR A 15 -3.21 -8.59 0.32
CA THR A 15 -1.91 -8.38 0.97
C THR A 15 -1.98 -8.72 2.45
N TYR A 16 -3.04 -8.32 3.15
CA TYR A 16 -3.26 -8.70 4.55
C TYR A 16 -3.33 -10.22 4.73
N LEU A 17 -4.14 -10.90 3.92
CA LEU A 17 -4.29 -12.37 4.00
C LEU A 17 -2.96 -13.07 3.68
N PHE A 18 -2.22 -12.58 2.68
CA PHE A 18 -0.92 -13.12 2.32
C PHE A 18 0.10 -12.97 3.46
N LEU A 19 0.31 -11.76 3.98
CA LEU A 19 1.28 -11.49 5.04
C LEU A 19 0.95 -12.27 6.33
N THR A 20 -0.34 -12.33 6.69
CA THR A 20 -0.76 -13.11 7.86
C THR A 20 -0.60 -14.62 7.66
N SER A 21 -0.80 -15.14 6.44
CA SER A 21 -0.52 -16.55 6.12
C SER A 21 0.97 -16.91 6.22
N LEU A 22 1.87 -15.94 6.02
CA LEU A 22 3.32 -16.09 6.21
C LEU A 22 3.75 -16.05 7.69
N GLY A 23 2.83 -15.80 8.61
CA GLY A 23 3.10 -15.73 10.04
C GLY A 23 3.45 -14.34 10.57
N ILE A 24 3.23 -13.27 9.79
CA ILE A 24 3.37 -11.90 10.31
C ILE A 24 2.33 -11.67 11.41
N ASN A 25 2.79 -11.14 12.55
CA ASN A 25 1.91 -10.80 13.66
C ASN A 25 0.93 -9.68 13.24
N LYS A 26 -0.37 -9.97 13.33
CA LYS A 26 -1.46 -9.06 12.99
C LYS A 26 -1.42 -7.75 13.78
N ASP A 27 -1.00 -7.79 15.05
CA ASP A 27 -0.92 -6.61 15.91
C ASP A 27 0.26 -5.69 15.53
N ARG A 28 1.18 -6.21 14.71
CA ARG A 28 2.39 -5.53 14.24
C ARG A 28 2.37 -5.32 12.73
N LEU A 29 1.18 -5.35 12.14
CA LEU A 29 0.91 -5.11 10.72
C LEU A 29 -0.12 -4.00 10.61
N ARG A 30 0.20 -2.94 9.85
CA ARG A 30 -0.76 -1.85 9.57
C ARG A 30 -0.70 -1.46 8.10
N PHE A 31 -1.79 -0.85 7.64
CA PHE A 31 -1.85 -0.22 6.34
C PHE A 31 -1.89 1.31 6.53
N ARG A 32 -0.91 2.01 5.96
CA ARG A 32 -0.78 3.45 6.05
C ARG A 32 -0.99 4.06 4.68
N GLN A 33 -1.95 4.98 4.56
CA GLN A 33 -2.11 5.77 3.34
C GLN A 33 -1.01 6.83 3.28
N HIS A 34 -0.45 7.04 2.10
CA HIS A 34 0.47 8.15 1.85
C HIS A 34 -0.25 9.48 1.97
N LEU A 35 0.40 10.47 2.57
CA LEU A 35 -0.09 11.85 2.56
C LEU A 35 0.15 12.49 1.17
N PRO A 36 -0.59 13.55 0.81
CA PRO A 36 -0.43 14.22 -0.49
C PRO A 36 1.00 14.68 -0.81
N ASN A 37 1.80 15.00 0.21
CA ASN A 37 3.21 15.41 0.09
C ASN A 37 4.21 14.23 0.05
N GLU A 38 3.76 13.02 0.35
CA GLU A 38 4.56 11.78 0.30
C GLU A 38 4.27 10.98 -0.98
N MET A 39 3.12 11.24 -1.59
CA MET A 39 2.67 10.59 -2.80
C MET A 39 3.70 10.76 -3.91
N ALA A 40 4.11 9.64 -4.51
CA ALA A 40 4.96 9.68 -5.67
C ALA A 40 4.27 10.44 -6.82
N HIS A 41 5.03 11.20 -7.60
CA HIS A 41 4.51 12.05 -8.69
C HIS A 41 3.70 11.29 -9.77
N TYR A 42 3.80 9.97 -9.79
CA TYR A 42 3.11 9.07 -10.71
C TYR A 42 1.89 8.35 -10.10
N ALA A 43 1.59 8.56 -8.81
CA ALA A 43 0.51 7.88 -8.10
C ALA A 43 -0.67 8.83 -7.85
N ALA A 44 -1.89 8.27 -7.88
CA ALA A 44 -3.16 8.92 -7.56
C ALA A 44 -3.68 8.55 -6.16
N ASP A 45 -3.33 7.36 -5.67
CA ASP A 45 -3.49 6.93 -4.27
C ASP A 45 -2.42 5.88 -3.96
N CYS A 46 -1.92 5.81 -2.72
CA CYS A 46 -0.88 4.86 -2.34
C CYS A 46 -1.04 4.41 -0.88
N TRP A 47 -0.91 3.11 -0.67
CA TRP A 47 -1.03 2.46 0.63
C TRP A 47 0.17 1.54 0.89
N ASP A 48 0.81 1.72 2.03
CA ASP A 48 1.91 0.88 2.49
C ASP A 48 1.40 -0.15 3.49
N ALA A 49 1.71 -1.43 3.27
CA ALA A 49 1.71 -2.42 4.33
C ALA A 49 3.02 -2.31 5.11
N GLU A 50 2.94 -1.82 6.34
CA GLU A 50 4.07 -1.63 7.23
C GLU A 50 4.11 -2.72 8.29
N ILE A 51 5.30 -3.24 8.56
CA ILE A 51 5.56 -4.22 9.60
C ILE A 51 6.40 -3.56 10.69
N GLU A 52 5.99 -3.74 11.96
CA GLU A 52 6.75 -3.22 13.08
C GLU A 52 7.94 -4.14 13.39
N CYS A 53 9.14 -3.60 13.23
CA CYS A 53 10.43 -4.24 13.47
C CYS A 53 11.13 -3.58 14.66
N SER A 54 12.33 -4.06 15.01
CA SER A 54 13.17 -3.43 16.06
C SER A 54 13.55 -1.97 15.75
N TYR A 55 13.46 -1.57 14.48
CA TYR A 55 13.73 -0.21 14.01
C TYR A 55 12.47 0.65 13.85
N GLY A 56 11.32 0.18 14.33
CA GLY A 56 10.01 0.81 14.13
C GLY A 56 9.26 0.25 12.92
N TRP A 57 8.31 1.03 12.42
CA TRP A 57 7.46 0.66 11.28
C TRP A 57 8.23 0.81 9.97
N ILE A 58 8.29 -0.27 9.19
CA ILE A 58 8.98 -0.31 7.90
C ILE A 58 8.01 -0.81 6.83
N GLU A 59 7.94 -0.08 5.71
CA GLU A 59 7.21 -0.52 4.51
C GLU A 59 7.78 -1.85 4.00
N CYS A 60 6.91 -2.84 3.81
CA CYS A 60 7.27 -4.12 3.20
C CYS A 60 6.52 -4.38 1.89
N VAL A 61 5.39 -3.71 1.66
CA VAL A 61 4.61 -3.78 0.41
C VAL A 61 3.98 -2.41 0.13
N GLY A 62 4.25 -1.84 -1.04
CA GLY A 62 3.56 -0.65 -1.55
C GLY A 62 2.45 -1.00 -2.54
N ILE A 63 1.26 -0.41 -2.36
CA ILE A 63 0.08 -0.60 -3.22
C ILE A 63 -0.30 0.77 -3.79
N ALA A 64 0.15 1.05 -5.01
CA ALA A 64 -0.04 2.34 -5.67
C ALA A 64 -1.04 2.26 -6.84
N ASP A 65 -2.05 3.11 -6.81
CA ASP A 65 -2.88 3.42 -7.98
C ASP A 65 -2.13 4.45 -8.83
N ARG A 66 -1.63 4.04 -10.00
CA ARG A 66 -0.83 4.89 -10.91
C ARG A 66 -1.64 5.41 -12.10
N SER A 67 -2.95 5.12 -12.13
CA SER A 67 -3.81 5.40 -13.28
C SER A 67 -3.13 5.00 -14.61
N ALA A 68 -3.05 5.91 -15.58
CA ALA A 68 -2.40 5.69 -16.87
C ALA A 68 -1.05 6.42 -17.00
N TYR A 69 -0.46 6.90 -15.90
CA TYR A 69 0.75 7.73 -15.94
C TYR A 69 1.88 7.07 -16.75
N ASP A 70 2.17 5.80 -16.46
CA ASP A 70 3.28 5.07 -17.10
C ASP A 70 3.03 4.84 -18.59
N LEU A 71 1.78 4.57 -18.98
CA LEU A 71 1.45 4.39 -20.39
C LEU A 71 1.67 5.69 -21.16
N HIS A 72 1.18 6.82 -20.64
CA HIS A 72 1.38 8.13 -21.27
C HIS A 72 2.85 8.57 -21.31
N ALA A 73 3.65 8.20 -20.30
CA ALA A 73 5.07 8.54 -20.26
C ALA A 73 5.91 7.80 -21.33
N HIS A 74 5.40 6.68 -21.85
CA HIS A 74 6.08 5.84 -22.84
C HIS A 74 5.43 5.88 -24.24
N THR A 75 4.51 6.82 -24.48
CA THR A 75 3.91 7.08 -25.80
C THR A 75 4.56 8.30 -26.45
#